data_AF-A0A811NIR4-F1
#
_entry.id   AF-A0A811NIR4-F1
#
_cell.length_a   1.000
_cell.length_b   1.000
_cell.length_c   1.000
_cell.angle_alpha   90.00
_cell.angle_beta   90.00
_cell.angle_gamma   90.00
#
_symmetry.space_group_name_H-M   'P 1'
#
loop_
_entity.id
_entity.type
_entity.pdbx_description
1 polymer ?
#
loop_
_entity_poly.entity_id
_entity_poly.type
_entity_poly.pdbx_seq_one_letter_code
_entity_poly.pdbx_strand_id
1 'polypeptide(L)'
;MSGGGRIPIPAYMCWPPSGALSTDDTAPALMRHGLDPRTLDVYQQMVLDFIYSFLPKPSASVAATLSCAAAEEGEGVERISGLPDDILRRVLACLPAKDGARTAVLSTRWRGLWCSAPLVLADTHFLPRGGAEGRPPSPGAVSGAVRRAVSDALRAHPGPFPFVSLSCQFMEAVDADRAVLALWFQLLATKGVEELAFVNRPSPLADLRIPDALFSCASLRRLYLGAWRFVDTANLPHGVSFPSLQELVLGAVALEDRDLDFLLSASPVLEILAFIGTVKLRARLASHSLRCAQFCLCFVEEVSVVDAPCLERLFVWRCPSSSVRVKIGHAPQLRMLGYLEPGVHVLEIGNTVIKSRTKPSPKTTVPSVRMLALHLQFRIHNEVKMLPSFLRCFPNVETLCIQSEKNVEPTGCLNVKFWEEAGPIKCVQD
;
A
#
# COMPACT_ATOMS: atom_id res chain seq x y z
N MET A 1 -0.52 31.88 1.50
CA MET A 1 0.19 31.08 2.51
C MET A 1 -0.79 30.05 3.07
N SER A 2 -1.01 28.94 2.37
CA SER A 2 -1.77 27.80 2.90
C SER A 2 -0.78 26.85 3.54
N GLY A 3 -0.82 26.71 4.86
CA GLY A 3 -0.03 25.71 5.56
C GLY A 3 -0.39 24.31 5.03
N GLY A 4 0.55 23.66 4.34
CA GLY A 4 0.43 22.26 3.98
C GLY A 4 0.43 21.44 5.27
N GLY A 5 -0.76 21.07 5.74
CA GLY A 5 -0.90 20.14 6.84
C GLY A 5 -0.29 18.79 6.44
N ARG A 6 0.62 18.26 7.26
CA ARG A 6 1.19 16.91 7.08
C ARG A 6 0.06 15.89 7.04
N ILE A 7 0.15 14.89 6.17
CA ILE A 7 -0.84 13.82 6.17
C ILE A 7 -0.69 12.99 7.45
N PRO A 8 -1.78 12.69 8.17
CA PRO A 8 -1.70 11.72 9.24
C PRO A 8 -1.31 10.37 8.65
N ILE A 9 -0.26 9.75 9.17
CA ILE A 9 0.11 8.39 8.74
C ILE A 9 -1.10 7.47 9.03
N PRO A 10 -1.62 6.76 8.01
CA PRO A 10 -2.85 5.99 8.14
C PRO A 10 -2.77 4.96 9.28
N ALA A 11 -3.91 4.71 9.93
CA ALA A 11 -3.98 3.80 11.07
C ALA A 11 -3.55 2.35 10.73
N TYR A 12 -3.71 1.90 9.49
CA TYR A 12 -3.24 0.57 9.04
C TYR A 12 -1.71 0.50 8.90
N MET A 13 -1.04 1.65 8.77
CA MET A 13 0.43 1.75 8.80
C MET A 13 0.96 2.07 10.22
N CYS A 14 0.06 2.28 11.18
CA CYS A 14 0.40 2.42 12.59
C CYS A 14 0.39 1.05 13.24
N TRP A 15 1.45 0.73 13.99
CA TRP A 15 1.47 -0.42 14.88
C TRP A 15 1.18 0.02 16.33
N PRO A 16 0.40 -0.77 17.10
CA PRO A 16 -0.40 -1.91 16.64
C PRO A 16 -1.56 -1.46 15.75
N PRO A 17 -1.96 -2.25 14.73
CA PRO A 17 -3.08 -1.92 13.87
C PRO A 17 -4.31 -1.74 14.75
N SER A 18 -5.11 -0.71 14.44
CA SER A 18 -6.38 -0.50 15.09
C SER A 18 -7.33 -1.63 14.68
N GLY A 19 -7.46 -2.63 15.55
CA GLY A 19 -8.08 -3.91 15.25
C GLY A 19 -7.02 -5.00 15.31
N ALA A 20 -7.11 -5.87 16.31
CA ALA A 20 -6.31 -7.08 16.36
C ALA A 20 -6.47 -7.80 15.02
N LEU A 21 -5.39 -7.91 14.24
CA LEU A 21 -5.23 -9.06 13.37
C LEU A 21 -5.21 -10.24 14.33
N SER A 22 -6.40 -10.79 14.57
CA SER A 22 -6.59 -11.93 15.44
C SER A 22 -5.55 -12.96 15.04
N THR A 23 -4.61 -13.23 15.94
CA THR A 23 -3.87 -14.49 15.95
C THR A 23 -4.82 -15.56 16.46
N ASP A 24 -5.97 -15.72 15.80
CA ASP A 24 -6.76 -16.92 15.96
C ASP A 24 -6.11 -17.97 15.08
N ASP A 25 -5.76 -19.08 15.72
CA ASP A 25 -5.53 -20.39 15.12
C ASP A 25 -6.80 -20.93 14.42
N THR A 26 -7.56 -20.06 13.74
CA THR A 26 -8.60 -20.39 12.79
C THR A 26 -8.30 -19.63 11.51
N ALA A 27 -7.60 -20.29 10.58
CA ALA A 27 -8.03 -20.18 9.20
C ALA A 27 -9.43 -20.84 9.17
N PRO A 28 -10.54 -20.10 9.06
CA PRO A 28 -11.85 -20.72 9.10
C PRO A 28 -12.09 -21.42 7.77
N ALA A 29 -12.43 -22.70 7.87
CA ALA A 29 -12.78 -23.57 6.76
C ALA A 29 -13.82 -22.92 5.82
N LEU A 30 -13.63 -23.18 4.52
CA LEU A 30 -14.48 -22.87 3.37
C LEU A 30 -14.21 -21.50 2.71
N MET A 31 -13.53 -21.48 1.58
CA MET A 31 -14.14 -21.90 0.31
C MET A 31 -15.52 -21.27 0.09
N ARG A 32 -15.57 -19.97 -0.20
CA ARG A 32 -16.55 -19.37 -1.11
C ARG A 32 -15.77 -18.26 -1.79
N HIS A 33 -15.15 -18.45 -2.94
CA HIS A 33 -15.69 -18.92 -4.21
C HIS A 33 -14.55 -19.56 -5.02
N GLY A 34 -14.84 -20.43 -6.00
CA GLY A 34 -13.85 -21.29 -6.68
C GLY A 34 -12.91 -20.61 -7.68
N LEU A 35 -11.59 -20.75 -7.48
CA LEU A 35 -10.55 -20.62 -8.51
C LEU A 35 -9.73 -21.91 -8.50
N ASP A 36 -9.20 -22.31 -9.65
CA ASP A 36 -8.38 -23.50 -9.83
C ASP A 36 -7.13 -23.45 -8.92
N PRO A 37 -6.97 -24.38 -7.95
CA PRO A 37 -5.90 -24.39 -6.96
C PRO A 37 -4.51 -24.86 -7.45
N ARG A 38 -4.30 -25.09 -8.75
CA ARG A 38 -3.06 -25.76 -9.22
C ARG A 38 -1.94 -24.86 -9.79
N THR A 39 -2.03 -23.53 -9.76
CA THR A 39 -1.01 -22.67 -10.41
C THR A 39 -0.65 -21.34 -9.73
N LEU A 40 -1.12 -21.04 -8.52
CA LEU A 40 -0.58 -19.93 -7.71
C LEU A 40 -0.20 -20.44 -6.32
N ASP A 41 1.07 -20.25 -5.97
CA ASP A 41 1.64 -20.59 -4.67
C ASP A 41 0.83 -19.93 -3.53
N VAL A 42 0.68 -20.61 -2.40
CA VAL A 42 -0.03 -20.11 -1.20
C VAL A 42 0.47 -18.72 -0.80
N TYR A 43 1.77 -18.48 -0.97
CA TYR A 43 2.41 -17.19 -0.75
C TYR A 43 1.89 -16.09 -1.67
N GLN A 44 1.66 -16.39 -2.96
CA GLN A 44 1.14 -15.42 -3.93
C GLN A 44 -0.30 -15.02 -3.61
N GLN A 45 -1.12 -15.95 -3.10
CA GLN A 45 -2.48 -15.64 -2.64
C GLN A 45 -2.45 -14.73 -1.41
N MET A 46 -1.62 -15.06 -0.41
CA MET A 46 -1.45 -14.23 0.79
C MET A 46 -1.00 -12.81 0.44
N VAL A 47 -0.05 -12.66 -0.49
CA VAL A 47 0.41 -11.35 -0.97
C VAL A 47 -0.74 -10.59 -1.63
N LEU A 48 -1.52 -11.22 -2.52
CA LEU A 48 -2.66 -10.57 -3.17
C LEU A 48 -3.70 -10.12 -2.14
N ASP A 49 -4.10 -10.99 -1.21
CA ASP A 49 -5.07 -10.63 -0.16
C ASP A 49 -4.57 -9.46 0.69
N PHE A 50 -3.27 -9.44 0.99
CA PHE A 50 -2.65 -8.31 1.70
C PHE A 50 -2.72 -7.03 0.86
N ILE A 51 -2.40 -7.07 -0.43
CA ILE A 51 -2.52 -5.90 -1.33
C ILE A 51 -3.95 -5.36 -1.32
N TYR A 52 -4.97 -6.24 -1.44
CA TYR A 52 -6.37 -5.83 -1.40
C TYR A 52 -6.80 -5.22 -0.07
N SER A 53 -6.21 -5.66 1.04
CA SER A 53 -6.48 -5.07 2.36
C SER A 53 -5.92 -3.64 2.52
N PHE A 54 -4.90 -3.28 1.73
CA PHE A 54 -4.30 -1.94 1.70
C PHE A 54 -4.97 -1.00 0.69
N LEU A 55 -5.82 -1.53 -0.20
CA LEU A 55 -6.50 -0.68 -1.16
C LEU A 55 -7.51 0.22 -0.44
N PRO A 56 -7.51 1.53 -0.73
CA PRO A 56 -8.51 2.44 -0.19
C PRO A 56 -9.91 2.02 -0.65
N LYS A 57 -10.86 2.06 0.27
CA LYS A 57 -12.27 1.83 -0.06
C LYS A 57 -12.84 3.07 -0.77
N PRO A 58 -13.58 2.91 -1.88
CA PRO A 58 -14.27 4.03 -2.51
C PRO A 58 -15.22 4.70 -1.50
N SER A 59 -15.25 6.03 -1.49
CA SER A 59 -16.20 6.80 -0.67
C SER A 59 -17.64 6.73 -1.18
N ALA A 60 -17.86 6.29 -2.42
CA ALA A 60 -19.17 6.08 -3.00
C ALA A 60 -19.86 4.85 -2.38
N SER A 61 -21.13 5.00 -2.01
CA SER A 61 -21.89 3.94 -1.36
C SER A 61 -22.57 3.04 -2.39
N VAL A 62 -22.22 1.75 -2.40
CA VAL A 62 -22.88 0.73 -3.24
C VAL A 62 -24.25 0.32 -2.67
N ALA A 63 -24.52 0.65 -1.39
CA ALA A 63 -25.81 0.38 -0.76
C ALA A 63 -26.96 1.22 -1.36
N ALA A 64 -26.63 2.34 -2.00
CA ALA A 64 -27.60 3.23 -2.66
C ALA A 64 -27.75 2.87 -4.16
N THR A 65 -27.99 1.60 -4.48
CA THR A 65 -28.24 1.22 -5.88
C THR A 65 -29.54 1.87 -6.36
N LEU A 66 -29.46 2.66 -7.43
CA LEU A 66 -30.68 3.20 -8.07
C LEU A 66 -31.44 2.05 -8.76
N SER A 67 -32.40 1.44 -8.07
CA SER A 67 -33.31 0.46 -8.67
C SER A 67 -34.44 1.18 -9.41
N CYS A 68 -34.76 0.75 -10.62
CA CYS A 68 -35.99 1.17 -11.29
C CYS A 68 -37.17 0.41 -10.65
N ALA A 69 -37.65 0.88 -9.50
CA ALA A 69 -38.98 0.49 -9.04
C ALA A 69 -39.99 1.34 -9.83
N ALA A 70 -40.94 0.69 -10.49
CA ALA A 70 -42.11 1.39 -11.02
C ALA A 70 -42.86 2.00 -9.83
N ALA A 71 -42.90 3.32 -9.74
CA ALA A 71 -43.71 3.98 -8.73
C ALA A 71 -45.18 3.78 -9.11
N GLU A 72 -46.00 3.25 -8.18
CA GLU A 72 -47.44 3.40 -8.29
C GLU A 72 -47.78 4.90 -8.24
N GLU A 73 -48.72 5.33 -9.07
CA GLU A 73 -49.20 6.71 -9.20
C GLU A 73 -49.81 7.19 -7.88
N GLY A 74 -48.97 7.63 -6.95
CA GLY A 74 -49.32 8.39 -5.78
C GLY A 74 -48.96 9.85 -6.00
N GLU A 75 -49.92 10.74 -5.76
CA GLU A 75 -49.84 12.20 -5.83
C GLU A 75 -48.82 12.76 -4.79
N GLY A 76 -47.54 12.48 -5.01
CA GLY A 76 -46.42 12.92 -4.19
C GLY A 76 -45.58 13.90 -4.96
N VAL A 77 -45.65 15.19 -4.58
CA VAL A 77 -44.80 16.26 -5.13
C VAL A 77 -43.35 15.79 -5.24
N GLU A 78 -42.74 15.82 -6.42
CA GLU A 78 -41.33 15.45 -6.62
C GLU A 78 -40.38 16.39 -5.86
N ARG A 79 -40.04 16.04 -4.61
CA ARG A 79 -39.27 16.89 -3.70
C ARG A 79 -37.79 17.04 -4.10
N ILE A 80 -37.24 16.09 -4.86
CA ILE A 80 -35.81 16.08 -5.22
C ILE A 80 -35.50 17.18 -6.26
N SER A 81 -36.44 17.45 -7.16
CA SER A 81 -36.33 18.48 -8.20
C SER A 81 -36.20 19.90 -7.61
N GLY A 82 -36.70 20.12 -6.39
CA GLY A 82 -36.62 21.39 -5.67
C GLY A 82 -35.32 21.62 -4.89
N LEU A 83 -34.41 20.65 -4.83
CA LEU A 83 -33.15 20.79 -4.08
C LEU A 83 -32.17 21.73 -4.81
N PRO A 84 -31.36 22.51 -4.08
CA PRO A 84 -30.27 23.28 -4.64
C PRO A 84 -29.21 22.42 -5.35
N ASP A 85 -28.57 22.98 -6.38
CA ASP A 85 -27.59 22.27 -7.22
C ASP A 85 -26.37 21.77 -6.43
N ASP A 86 -25.92 22.50 -5.41
CA ASP A 86 -24.81 22.10 -4.54
C ASP A 86 -25.13 20.82 -3.74
N ILE A 87 -26.37 20.69 -3.26
CA ILE A 87 -26.83 19.47 -2.58
C ILE A 87 -26.91 18.31 -3.56
N LEU A 88 -27.47 18.55 -4.76
CA LEU A 88 -27.55 17.51 -5.79
C LEU A 88 -26.16 17.04 -6.25
N ARG A 89 -25.17 17.93 -6.39
CA ARG A 89 -23.78 17.56 -6.68
C ARG A 89 -23.17 16.69 -5.58
N ARG A 90 -23.45 16.99 -4.30
CA ARG A 90 -23.00 16.16 -3.16
C ARG A 90 -23.63 14.78 -3.19
N VAL A 91 -24.93 14.69 -3.52
CA VAL A 91 -25.60 13.39 -3.73
C VAL A 91 -24.93 12.62 -4.85
N LEU A 92 -24.69 13.24 -6.01
CA LEU A 92 -24.03 12.61 -7.17
C LEU A 92 -22.60 12.14 -6.85
N ALA A 93 -21.84 12.92 -6.08
CA ALA A 93 -20.48 12.57 -5.67
C ALA A 93 -20.44 11.33 -4.75
N CYS A 94 -21.55 10.99 -4.11
CA CYS A 94 -21.69 9.79 -3.28
C CYS A 94 -22.20 8.56 -4.06
N LEU A 95 -22.65 8.74 -5.31
CA LEU A 95 -23.15 7.64 -6.13
C LEU A 95 -22.01 6.90 -6.85
N PRO A 96 -22.14 5.58 -7.04
CA PRO A 96 -21.31 4.85 -7.99
C PRO A 96 -21.38 5.49 -9.39
N ALA A 97 -20.26 5.52 -10.13
CA ALA A 97 -20.18 6.16 -11.44
C ALA A 97 -21.30 5.75 -12.42
N LYS A 98 -21.67 4.46 -12.42
CA LYS A 98 -22.78 3.92 -13.22
C LYS A 98 -24.13 4.56 -12.87
N ASP A 99 -24.41 4.72 -11.59
CA ASP A 99 -25.68 5.26 -11.11
C ASP A 99 -25.73 6.78 -11.25
N GLY A 100 -24.62 7.46 -10.98
CA GLY A 100 -24.46 8.89 -11.29
C GLY A 100 -24.75 9.17 -12.77
N ALA A 101 -24.19 8.37 -13.69
CA ALA A 101 -24.45 8.52 -15.12
C ALA A 101 -25.93 8.27 -15.49
N ARG A 102 -26.64 7.36 -14.80
CA ARG A 102 -28.07 7.11 -15.04
C ARG A 102 -28.94 8.30 -14.68
N THR A 103 -28.56 9.09 -13.67
CA THR A 103 -29.31 10.31 -13.32
C THR A 103 -29.33 11.33 -14.46
N ALA A 104 -28.33 11.32 -15.37
CA ALA A 104 -28.26 12.23 -16.51
C ALA A 104 -29.41 12.06 -17.52
N VAL A 105 -30.20 10.99 -17.41
CA VAL A 105 -31.39 10.74 -18.23
C VAL A 105 -32.64 11.42 -17.64
N LEU A 106 -32.63 11.79 -16.35
CA LEU A 106 -33.79 12.38 -15.67
C LEU A 106 -34.15 13.78 -16.20
N SER A 107 -33.15 14.61 -16.52
CA SER A 107 -33.36 15.91 -17.19
C SER A 107 -32.04 16.49 -17.70
N THR A 108 -32.11 17.58 -18.49
CA THR A 108 -30.94 18.37 -18.89
C THR A 108 -30.18 18.95 -17.69
N ARG A 109 -30.88 19.34 -16.61
CA ARG A 109 -30.28 19.81 -15.36
C ARG A 109 -29.43 18.72 -14.70
N TRP A 110 -29.96 17.51 -14.57
CA TRP A 110 -29.23 16.37 -13.99
C TRP A 110 -28.02 15.96 -14.83
N ARG A 111 -28.11 16.04 -16.17
CA ARG A 111 -26.94 15.86 -17.04
C ARG A 111 -25.85 16.88 -16.78
N GLY A 112 -26.21 18.17 -16.67
CA GLY A 112 -25.27 19.24 -16.34
C GLY A 112 -24.65 19.06 -14.95
N LEU A 113 -25.46 18.65 -13.97
CA LEU A 113 -25.00 18.38 -12.61
C LEU A 113 -23.98 17.24 -12.56
N TRP A 114 -24.25 16.13 -13.26
CA TRP A 114 -23.32 15.01 -13.37
C TRP A 114 -21.98 15.47 -13.98
N CYS A 115 -21.98 16.21 -15.08
CA CYS A 115 -20.76 16.75 -15.67
C CYS A 115 -20.00 17.74 -14.77
N SER A 116 -20.68 18.39 -13.81
CA SER A 116 -20.07 19.37 -12.91
C SER A 116 -19.59 18.79 -11.58
N ALA A 117 -19.98 17.54 -11.27
CA ALA A 117 -19.65 16.89 -10.02
C ALA A 117 -18.33 16.11 -10.13
N PRO A 118 -17.52 16.02 -9.07
CA PRO A 118 -16.38 15.11 -9.05
C PRO A 118 -16.85 13.66 -9.14
N LEU A 119 -16.12 12.81 -9.86
CA LEU A 119 -16.50 11.42 -10.09
C LEU A 119 -15.57 10.42 -9.40
N VAL A 120 -16.14 9.62 -8.51
CA VAL A 120 -15.49 8.44 -7.92
C VAL A 120 -15.69 7.25 -8.87
N LEU A 121 -14.62 6.78 -9.50
CA LEU A 121 -14.67 5.71 -10.48
C LEU A 121 -14.05 4.43 -9.89
N ALA A 122 -14.86 3.41 -9.61
CA ALA A 122 -14.36 2.10 -9.25
C ALA A 122 -14.87 1.06 -10.25
N ASP A 123 -13.97 0.24 -10.79
CA ASP A 123 -14.30 -0.77 -11.79
C ASP A 123 -15.23 -1.86 -11.25
N THR A 124 -15.14 -2.15 -9.95
CA THR A 124 -16.05 -3.03 -9.20
C THR A 124 -17.51 -2.60 -9.29
N HIS A 125 -17.80 -1.30 -9.48
CA HIS A 125 -19.17 -0.80 -9.62
C HIS A 125 -19.84 -1.22 -10.94
N PHE A 126 -19.06 -1.64 -11.93
CA PHE A 126 -19.59 -2.15 -13.21
C PHE A 126 -19.85 -3.66 -13.19
N LEU A 127 -19.57 -4.35 -12.07
CA LEU A 127 -19.80 -5.79 -11.97
C LEU A 127 -21.30 -6.13 -11.83
N PRO A 128 -21.78 -7.24 -12.43
CA PRO A 128 -23.20 -7.60 -12.49
C PRO A 128 -23.93 -7.77 -11.14
N ARG A 129 -23.21 -7.93 -10.02
CA ARG A 129 -23.78 -8.11 -8.67
C ARG A 129 -23.57 -6.93 -7.73
N GLY A 130 -23.21 -5.74 -8.24
CA GLY A 130 -23.10 -4.54 -7.41
C GLY A 130 -22.11 -4.67 -6.26
N GLY A 131 -20.87 -5.12 -6.54
CA GLY A 131 -19.74 -5.08 -5.61
C GLY A 131 -19.85 -5.84 -4.27
N ALA A 132 -21.00 -6.46 -3.95
CA ALA A 132 -21.27 -7.02 -2.63
C ALA A 132 -20.50 -8.33 -2.34
N GLU A 133 -20.14 -9.08 -3.38
CA GLU A 133 -19.21 -10.20 -3.29
C GLU A 133 -17.89 -9.70 -3.89
N GLY A 134 -16.94 -9.30 -3.04
CA GLY A 134 -15.65 -8.67 -3.36
C GLY A 134 -14.68 -9.51 -4.19
N ARG A 135 -15.20 -10.35 -5.09
CA ARG A 135 -14.44 -11.19 -5.99
C ARG A 135 -14.49 -10.60 -7.41
N PRO A 136 -13.33 -10.23 -7.98
CA PRO A 136 -13.28 -9.85 -9.38
C PRO A 136 -13.58 -11.05 -10.29
N PRO A 137 -14.15 -10.79 -11.47
CA PRO A 137 -14.52 -11.83 -12.43
C PRO A 137 -13.29 -12.61 -12.91
N SER A 138 -13.47 -13.82 -13.41
CA SER A 138 -12.43 -14.49 -14.20
C SER A 138 -12.15 -13.71 -15.50
N PRO A 139 -10.98 -13.89 -16.13
CA PRO A 139 -10.74 -13.37 -17.47
C PRO A 139 -11.89 -13.80 -18.41
N GLY A 140 -12.35 -12.88 -19.26
CA GLY A 140 -13.42 -13.15 -20.21
C GLY A 140 -14.40 -12.00 -20.41
N ALA A 141 -15.60 -12.32 -20.90
CA ALA A 141 -16.58 -11.33 -21.37
C ALA A 141 -16.94 -10.25 -20.32
N VAL A 142 -17.04 -10.62 -19.04
CA VAL A 142 -17.35 -9.68 -17.95
C VAL A 142 -16.21 -8.68 -17.76
N SER A 143 -14.96 -9.15 -17.66
CA SER A 143 -13.79 -8.25 -17.54
C SER A 143 -13.66 -7.31 -18.74
N GLY A 144 -13.95 -7.79 -19.96
CA GLY A 144 -13.97 -6.97 -21.16
C GLY A 144 -15.11 -5.95 -21.19
N ALA A 145 -16.28 -6.28 -20.64
CA ALA A 145 -17.38 -5.32 -20.48
C ALA A 145 -17.05 -4.24 -19.44
N VAL A 146 -16.46 -4.61 -18.30
CA VAL A 146 -15.99 -3.66 -17.27
C VAL A 146 -14.94 -2.72 -17.85
N ARG A 147 -13.94 -3.24 -18.57
CA ARG A 147 -12.89 -2.42 -19.21
C ARG A 147 -13.46 -1.41 -20.21
N ARG A 148 -14.46 -1.82 -21.01
CA ARG A 148 -15.18 -0.89 -21.90
C ARG A 148 -15.92 0.18 -21.11
N ALA A 149 -16.68 -0.21 -20.09
CA ALA A 149 -17.41 0.73 -19.23
C ALA A 149 -16.47 1.74 -18.54
N VAL A 150 -15.31 1.31 -18.05
CA VAL A 150 -14.27 2.21 -17.50
C VAL A 150 -13.78 3.18 -18.58
N SER A 151 -13.45 2.68 -19.78
CA SER A 151 -12.99 3.51 -20.88
C SER A 151 -14.03 4.57 -21.27
N ASP A 152 -15.30 4.18 -21.32
CA ASP A 152 -16.41 5.06 -21.67
C ASP A 152 -16.66 6.10 -20.58
N ALA A 153 -16.61 5.70 -19.30
CA ALA A 153 -16.71 6.62 -18.17
C ALA A 153 -15.57 7.66 -18.16
N LEU A 154 -14.33 7.22 -18.39
CA LEU A 154 -13.16 8.10 -18.50
C LEU A 154 -13.27 9.06 -19.68
N ARG A 155 -13.88 8.67 -20.81
CA ARG A 155 -14.10 9.56 -21.96
C ARG A 155 -15.23 10.56 -21.70
N ALA A 156 -16.37 10.07 -21.23
CA ALA A 156 -17.61 10.85 -21.13
C ALA A 156 -17.57 11.89 -19.99
N HIS A 157 -16.97 11.56 -18.85
CA HIS A 157 -16.97 12.48 -17.70
C HIS A 157 -15.83 13.50 -17.84
N PRO A 158 -16.06 14.81 -17.66
CA PRO A 158 -15.03 15.83 -17.84
C PRO A 158 -13.97 15.87 -16.72
N GLY A 159 -14.24 15.23 -15.58
CA GLY A 159 -13.43 15.33 -14.36
C GLY A 159 -13.95 16.43 -13.43
N PRO A 160 -13.32 16.64 -12.26
CA PRO A 160 -12.13 15.94 -11.77
C PRO A 160 -12.43 14.52 -11.25
N PHE A 161 -11.37 13.71 -11.14
CA PHE A 161 -11.44 12.36 -10.57
C PHE A 161 -10.73 12.32 -9.20
N PRO A 162 -11.42 12.60 -8.09
CA PRO A 162 -10.79 12.53 -6.77
C PRO A 162 -10.28 11.12 -6.46
N PHE A 163 -10.95 10.08 -6.99
CA PHE A 163 -10.60 8.69 -6.72
C PHE A 163 -10.91 7.79 -7.92
N VAL A 164 -9.92 6.99 -8.30
CA VAL A 164 -10.05 5.96 -9.32
C VAL A 164 -9.49 4.64 -8.79
N SER A 165 -10.31 3.58 -8.81
CA SER A 165 -9.90 2.22 -8.45
C SER A 165 -10.15 1.27 -9.61
N LEU A 166 -9.05 0.72 -10.12
CA LEU A 166 -8.99 -0.22 -11.23
C LEU A 166 -8.32 -1.48 -10.72
N SER A 167 -9.11 -2.38 -10.18
CA SER A 167 -8.68 -3.52 -9.36
C SER A 167 -9.06 -4.89 -9.94
N CYS A 168 -9.90 -4.88 -10.98
CA CYS A 168 -10.51 -6.02 -11.66
C CYS A 168 -9.98 -6.17 -13.10
N GLN A 169 -8.80 -5.65 -13.40
CA GLN A 169 -8.25 -5.62 -14.75
C GLN A 169 -7.48 -6.91 -15.08
N PHE A 170 -7.62 -7.35 -16.32
CA PHE A 170 -6.91 -8.49 -16.90
C PHE A 170 -6.20 -8.04 -18.17
N MET A 171 -5.17 -7.21 -18.01
CA MET A 171 -4.42 -6.67 -19.13
C MET A 171 -3.32 -7.64 -19.54
N GLU A 172 -3.21 -7.86 -20.84
CA GLU A 172 -2.19 -8.69 -21.47
C GLU A 172 -1.13 -7.83 -22.17
N ALA A 173 0.01 -8.43 -22.49
CA ALA A 173 1.14 -7.76 -23.13
C ALA A 173 0.93 -7.47 -24.63
N VAL A 174 -0.32 -7.19 -25.04
CA VAL A 174 -0.74 -6.96 -26.43
C VAL A 174 -0.92 -5.47 -26.73
N ASP A 175 -0.74 -5.08 -28.01
CA ASP A 175 -0.80 -3.67 -28.42
C ASP A 175 -2.13 -2.99 -28.09
N ALA A 176 -3.23 -3.73 -28.20
CA ALA A 176 -4.56 -3.23 -27.87
C ALA A 176 -4.66 -2.78 -26.40
N ASP A 177 -4.10 -3.56 -25.47
CA ASP A 177 -4.15 -3.22 -24.04
C ASP A 177 -3.15 -2.10 -23.71
N ARG A 178 -1.97 -2.09 -24.33
CA ARG A 178 -1.03 -0.95 -24.22
C ARG A 178 -1.66 0.36 -24.66
N ALA A 179 -2.39 0.37 -25.78
CA ALA A 179 -3.09 1.54 -26.28
C ALA A 179 -4.21 2.00 -25.32
N VAL A 180 -4.94 1.06 -24.72
CA VAL A 180 -5.96 1.36 -23.70
C VAL A 180 -5.33 1.99 -22.46
N LEU A 181 -4.22 1.44 -21.97
CA LEU A 181 -3.49 1.98 -20.83
C LEU A 181 -2.97 3.39 -21.10
N ALA A 182 -2.32 3.61 -22.24
CA ALA A 182 -1.84 4.93 -22.62
C ALA A 182 -2.97 5.97 -22.64
N LEU A 183 -4.12 5.62 -23.24
CA LEU A 183 -5.29 6.49 -23.26
C LEU A 183 -5.85 6.75 -21.86
N TRP A 184 -5.94 5.73 -21.01
CA TRP A 184 -6.43 5.88 -19.64
C TRP A 184 -5.57 6.86 -18.84
N PHE A 185 -4.26 6.69 -18.85
CA PHE A 185 -3.36 7.59 -18.13
C PHE A 185 -3.35 9.01 -18.71
N GLN A 186 -3.49 9.17 -20.02
CA GLN A 186 -3.69 10.49 -20.63
C GLN A 186 -4.98 11.15 -20.13
N LEU A 187 -6.10 10.41 -20.07
CA LEU A 187 -7.38 10.93 -19.57
C LEU A 187 -7.32 11.24 -18.07
N LEU A 188 -6.70 10.38 -17.26
CA LEU A 188 -6.53 10.59 -15.83
C LEU A 188 -5.67 11.82 -15.52
N ALA A 189 -4.58 12.00 -16.28
CA ALA A 189 -3.72 13.18 -16.17
C ALA A 189 -4.47 14.46 -16.54
N THR A 190 -5.13 14.49 -17.71
CA THR A 190 -5.84 15.68 -18.20
C THR A 190 -7.06 16.06 -17.36
N LYS A 191 -7.67 15.07 -16.70
CA LYS A 191 -8.88 15.25 -15.89
C LYS A 191 -8.59 15.24 -14.39
N GLY A 192 -7.32 15.38 -13.99
CA GLY A 192 -6.90 15.63 -12.61
C GLY A 192 -7.27 14.49 -11.65
N VAL A 193 -6.65 13.32 -11.81
CA VAL A 193 -6.72 12.25 -10.82
C VAL A 193 -5.93 12.61 -9.55
N GLU A 194 -6.55 12.48 -8.38
CA GLU A 194 -5.86 12.70 -7.09
C GLU A 194 -5.44 11.38 -6.42
N GLU A 195 -6.25 10.34 -6.54
CA GLU A 195 -5.97 9.04 -5.94
C GLU A 195 -6.21 7.93 -6.94
N LEU A 196 -5.22 7.05 -7.10
CA LEU A 196 -5.27 5.94 -8.04
C LEU A 196 -4.89 4.63 -7.37
N ALA A 197 -5.82 3.68 -7.35
CA ALA A 197 -5.54 2.27 -7.13
C ALA A 197 -5.57 1.53 -8.48
N PHE A 198 -4.46 0.91 -8.85
CA PHE A 198 -4.30 0.24 -10.12
C PHE A 198 -3.62 -1.12 -9.96
N VAL A 199 -4.42 -2.17 -10.02
CA VAL A 199 -4.01 -3.56 -9.78
C VAL A 199 -4.37 -4.42 -10.98
N ASN A 200 -3.38 -5.11 -11.55
CA ASN A 200 -3.61 -6.10 -12.59
C ASN A 200 -3.85 -7.49 -12.01
N ARG A 201 -4.51 -8.36 -12.78
CA ARG A 201 -4.55 -9.80 -12.56
C ARG A 201 -4.35 -10.53 -13.90
N PRO A 202 -3.63 -11.66 -13.96
CA PRO A 202 -2.83 -12.29 -12.91
C PRO A 202 -1.54 -11.50 -12.55
N SER A 203 -0.81 -12.01 -11.54
CA SER A 203 0.55 -11.60 -11.10
C SER A 203 1.46 -11.21 -12.29
N PRO A 204 2.38 -10.24 -12.16
CA PRO A 204 2.85 -9.43 -13.28
C PRO A 204 3.36 -10.28 -14.45
N LEU A 205 2.77 -10.05 -15.63
CA LEU A 205 3.26 -10.60 -16.88
C LEU A 205 4.60 -9.95 -17.22
N ALA A 206 5.59 -10.76 -17.62
CA ALA A 206 6.96 -10.30 -17.85
C ALA A 206 7.07 -9.12 -18.83
N ASP A 207 6.18 -9.08 -19.83
CA ASP A 207 6.26 -8.15 -20.96
C ASP A 207 5.35 -6.91 -20.84
N LEU A 208 4.51 -6.82 -19.80
CA LEU A 208 3.59 -5.71 -19.61
C LEU A 208 4.04 -4.79 -18.46
N ARG A 209 4.43 -3.57 -18.82
CA ARG A 209 4.83 -2.50 -17.90
C ARG A 209 3.72 -1.46 -17.75
N ILE A 210 3.74 -0.76 -16.62
CA ILE A 210 2.98 0.49 -16.46
C ILE A 210 3.49 1.52 -17.49
N PRO A 211 2.60 2.26 -18.17
CA PRO A 211 3.02 3.30 -19.10
C PRO A 211 3.66 4.49 -18.39
N ASP A 212 4.61 5.14 -19.06
CA ASP A 212 5.28 6.38 -18.63
C ASP A 212 4.31 7.55 -18.43
N ALA A 213 3.18 7.55 -19.15
CA ALA A 213 2.06 8.48 -18.98
C ALA A 213 1.54 8.55 -17.52
N LEU A 214 1.84 7.56 -16.66
CA LEU A 214 1.61 7.65 -15.22
C LEU A 214 2.19 8.94 -14.62
N PHE A 215 3.40 9.34 -15.02
CA PHE A 215 4.07 10.55 -14.51
C PHE A 215 3.41 11.85 -15.00
N SER A 216 2.48 11.79 -15.96
CA SER A 216 1.70 12.97 -16.37
C SER A 216 0.60 13.33 -15.37
N CYS A 217 0.29 12.46 -14.41
CA CYS A 217 -0.72 12.69 -13.37
C CYS A 217 -0.19 13.61 -12.26
N ALA A 218 0.00 14.90 -12.55
CA ALA A 218 0.62 15.86 -11.62
C ALA A 218 -0.18 16.11 -10.33
N SER A 219 -1.50 15.92 -10.37
CA SER A 219 -2.40 16.07 -9.21
C SER A 219 -2.40 14.86 -8.27
N LEU A 220 -1.70 13.77 -8.63
CA LEU A 220 -1.74 12.52 -7.89
C LEU A 220 -1.09 12.66 -6.51
N ARG A 221 -1.87 12.38 -5.46
CA ARG A 221 -1.49 12.43 -4.04
C ARG A 221 -1.29 11.06 -3.44
N ARG A 222 -2.09 10.08 -3.86
CA ARG A 222 -1.99 8.69 -3.40
C ARG A 222 -1.99 7.71 -4.57
N LEU A 223 -1.01 6.82 -4.59
CA LEU A 223 -0.84 5.83 -5.64
C LEU A 223 -0.67 4.43 -5.04
N TYR A 224 -1.56 3.52 -5.41
CA TYR A 224 -1.53 2.11 -5.03
C TYR A 224 -1.38 1.27 -6.29
N LEU A 225 -0.23 0.64 -6.47
CA LEU A 225 0.06 -0.22 -7.63
C LEU A 225 0.12 -1.67 -7.19
N GLY A 226 -0.52 -2.56 -7.95
CA GLY A 226 -0.58 -3.99 -7.64
C GLY A 226 -0.28 -4.87 -8.85
N ALA A 227 0.62 -5.84 -8.70
CA ALA A 227 0.89 -6.88 -9.70
C ALA A 227 1.28 -6.35 -11.09
N TRP A 228 2.22 -5.40 -11.13
CA TRP A 228 2.74 -4.79 -12.35
C TRP A 228 4.26 -4.92 -12.46
N ARG A 229 4.80 -4.88 -13.69
CA ARG A 229 6.18 -4.45 -13.88
C ARG A 229 6.23 -2.92 -13.92
N PHE A 230 7.18 -2.35 -13.19
CA PHE A 230 7.33 -0.90 -13.11
C PHE A 230 7.78 -0.29 -14.44
N VAL A 231 7.64 1.03 -14.56
CA VAL A 231 7.99 1.81 -15.75
C VAL A 231 9.49 1.65 -16.05
N ASP A 232 9.86 1.64 -17.33
CA ASP A 232 11.27 1.65 -17.73
C ASP A 232 11.88 3.04 -17.50
N THR A 233 12.52 3.23 -16.34
CA THR A 233 13.08 4.53 -15.93
C THR A 233 14.28 4.98 -16.77
N ALA A 234 14.92 4.06 -17.51
CA ALA A 234 16.12 4.38 -18.30
C ALA A 234 15.82 5.27 -19.51
N ASN A 235 14.58 5.21 -20.03
CA ASN A 235 14.17 5.90 -21.26
C ASN A 235 13.18 7.05 -21.00
N LEU A 236 13.00 7.45 -19.73
CA LEU A 236 12.06 8.52 -19.38
C LEU A 236 12.59 9.89 -19.79
N PRO A 237 11.71 10.82 -20.25
CA PRO A 237 12.07 12.20 -20.50
C PRO A 237 12.64 12.88 -19.24
N HIS A 238 13.57 13.81 -19.41
CA HIS A 238 14.08 14.58 -18.28
C HIS A 238 12.96 15.43 -17.64
N GLY A 239 12.91 15.46 -16.31
CA GLY A 239 11.98 16.31 -15.54
C GLY A 239 10.62 15.68 -15.23
N VAL A 240 10.36 14.42 -15.61
CA VAL A 240 9.18 13.71 -15.12
C VAL A 240 9.22 13.57 -13.60
N SER A 241 8.11 13.89 -12.95
CA SER A 241 8.01 13.87 -11.49
C SER A 241 6.57 13.69 -11.03
N PHE A 242 6.41 13.28 -9.78
CA PHE A 242 5.16 13.34 -9.05
C PHE A 242 5.20 14.50 -8.04
N PRO A 243 4.80 15.72 -8.45
CA PRO A 243 4.99 16.91 -7.62
C PRO A 243 4.11 16.92 -6.37
N SER A 244 3.02 16.16 -6.35
CA SER A 244 2.01 16.15 -5.28
C SER A 244 1.91 14.81 -4.54
N LEU A 245 2.72 13.80 -4.91
CA LEU A 245 2.55 12.43 -4.40
C LEU A 245 3.07 12.31 -2.97
N GLN A 246 2.15 11.96 -2.06
CA GLN A 246 2.38 11.92 -0.63
C GLN A 246 2.39 10.47 -0.11
N GLU A 247 1.66 9.56 -0.76
CA GLU A 247 1.60 8.14 -0.38
C GLU A 247 1.77 7.24 -1.59
N LEU A 248 2.68 6.27 -1.48
CA LEU A 248 2.96 5.26 -2.49
C LEU A 248 2.94 3.86 -1.88
N VAL A 249 2.07 3.00 -2.39
CA VAL A 249 2.00 1.58 -2.03
C VAL A 249 2.26 0.72 -3.25
N LEU A 250 3.26 -0.16 -3.17
CA LEU A 250 3.73 -1.03 -4.24
C LEU A 250 3.56 -2.49 -3.83
N GLY A 251 2.52 -3.13 -4.35
CA GLY A 251 2.15 -4.51 -4.09
C GLY A 251 2.51 -5.45 -5.23
N ALA A 252 3.37 -6.44 -4.99
CA ALA A 252 3.83 -7.38 -6.02
C ALA A 252 4.31 -6.68 -7.30
N VAL A 253 4.91 -5.49 -7.15
CA VAL A 253 5.45 -4.72 -8.27
C VAL A 253 6.89 -5.15 -8.52
N ALA A 254 7.20 -5.52 -9.75
CA ALA A 254 8.56 -5.82 -10.18
C ALA A 254 9.28 -4.51 -10.57
N LEU A 255 10.25 -4.10 -9.76
CA LEU A 255 11.11 -2.94 -9.98
C LEU A 255 12.57 -3.26 -9.62
N GLU A 256 13.50 -2.51 -10.19
CA GLU A 256 14.93 -2.60 -9.92
C GLU A 256 15.36 -1.53 -8.90
N ASP A 257 16.53 -1.70 -8.27
CA ASP A 257 17.05 -0.77 -7.26
C ASP A 257 17.11 0.69 -7.79
N ARG A 258 17.51 0.86 -9.05
CA ARG A 258 17.55 2.18 -9.72
C ARG A 258 16.17 2.83 -9.87
N ASP A 259 15.12 2.02 -10.01
CA ASP A 259 13.76 2.51 -10.20
C ASP A 259 13.24 3.11 -8.89
N LEU A 260 13.62 2.52 -7.75
CA LEU A 260 13.32 3.07 -6.43
C LEU A 260 14.07 4.39 -6.18
N ASP A 261 15.37 4.44 -6.49
CA ASP A 261 16.17 5.66 -6.36
C ASP A 261 15.56 6.80 -7.22
N PHE A 262 15.14 6.47 -8.45
CA PHE A 262 14.42 7.39 -9.32
C PHE A 262 13.08 7.82 -8.73
N LEU A 263 12.25 6.88 -8.25
CA LEU A 263 10.94 7.16 -7.67
C LEU A 263 11.01 8.11 -6.46
N LEU A 264 11.96 7.89 -5.56
CA LEU A 264 12.19 8.77 -4.40
C LEU A 264 12.61 10.17 -4.84
N SER A 265 13.48 10.26 -5.86
CA SER A 265 13.93 11.53 -6.42
C SER A 265 12.81 12.28 -7.16
N ALA A 266 11.96 11.54 -7.86
CA ALA A 266 10.83 12.06 -8.63
C ALA A 266 9.63 12.47 -7.74
N SER A 267 9.64 12.11 -6.45
CA SER A 267 8.51 12.32 -5.53
C SER A 267 8.93 13.16 -4.32
N PRO A 268 9.19 14.47 -4.49
CA PRO A 268 9.83 15.30 -3.46
C PRO A 268 8.98 15.49 -2.19
N VAL A 269 7.66 15.26 -2.25
CA VAL A 269 6.73 15.41 -1.13
C VAL A 269 6.21 14.07 -0.57
N LEU A 270 6.84 12.95 -0.95
CA LEU A 270 6.43 11.62 -0.51
C LEU A 270 6.64 11.43 0.99
N GLU A 271 5.56 11.29 1.74
CA GLU A 271 5.59 11.06 3.18
C GLU A 271 5.56 9.57 3.54
N ILE A 272 4.95 8.74 2.69
CA ILE A 272 4.64 7.34 3.00
C ILE A 272 5.02 6.43 1.84
N LEU A 273 5.82 5.40 2.13
CA LEU A 273 6.21 4.36 1.19
C LEU A 273 5.95 2.98 1.79
N ALA A 274 5.19 2.14 1.09
CA ALA A 274 4.97 0.76 1.50
C ALA A 274 5.23 -0.22 0.34
N PHE A 275 5.92 -1.31 0.64
CA PHE A 275 6.11 -2.45 -0.24
C PHE A 275 5.41 -3.67 0.33
N ILE A 276 4.72 -4.40 -0.54
CA ILE A 276 4.01 -5.64 -0.19
C ILE A 276 4.42 -6.71 -1.20
N GLY A 277 5.00 -7.84 -0.80
CA GLY A 277 5.17 -8.96 -1.73
C GLY A 277 6.20 -8.76 -2.85
N THR A 278 7.18 -7.87 -2.70
CA THR A 278 8.21 -7.64 -3.72
C THR A 278 9.24 -8.76 -3.78
N VAL A 279 9.73 -9.12 -4.96
CA VAL A 279 10.49 -10.37 -5.19
C VAL A 279 12.00 -10.27 -5.07
N LYS A 280 12.62 -9.09 -5.23
CA LYS A 280 14.06 -8.87 -4.99
C LYS A 280 14.39 -7.37 -4.99
N LEU A 281 14.79 -6.82 -3.85
CA LEU A 281 15.08 -5.38 -3.74
C LEU A 281 16.21 -5.10 -2.73
N ARG A 282 17.14 -4.22 -3.11
CA ARG A 282 18.04 -3.53 -2.18
C ARG A 282 17.57 -2.09 -2.03
N ALA A 283 16.73 -1.87 -1.03
CA ALA A 283 16.10 -0.58 -0.83
C ALA A 283 17.10 0.43 -0.25
N ARG A 284 17.32 1.53 -0.97
CA ARG A 284 18.10 2.68 -0.52
C ARG A 284 17.16 3.85 -0.30
N LEU A 285 16.89 4.15 0.97
CA LEU A 285 15.98 5.21 1.36
C LEU A 285 16.78 6.52 1.53
N ALA A 286 16.76 7.34 0.48
CA ALA A 286 17.29 8.70 0.46
C ALA A 286 16.15 9.66 0.11
N SER A 287 15.51 10.27 1.11
CA SER A 287 14.40 11.20 0.91
C SER A 287 14.21 12.13 2.11
N HIS A 288 14.08 13.43 1.84
CA HIS A 288 13.92 14.46 2.87
C HIS A 288 12.46 14.66 3.33
N SER A 289 11.49 14.06 2.65
CA SER A 289 10.06 14.14 2.97
C SER A 289 9.50 12.86 3.59
N LEU A 290 10.18 11.72 3.40
CA LEU A 290 9.70 10.41 3.83
C LEU A 290 9.62 10.33 5.35
N ARG A 291 8.42 9.98 5.86
CA ARG A 291 8.11 9.84 7.29
C ARG A 291 7.86 8.38 7.68
N CYS A 292 7.36 7.56 6.76
CA CYS A 292 7.07 6.16 7.02
C CYS A 292 7.54 5.29 5.85
N ALA A 293 8.31 4.25 6.16
CA ALA A 293 8.71 3.22 5.21
C ALA A 293 8.33 1.84 5.76
N GLN A 294 7.62 1.05 4.96
CA GLN A 294 7.16 -0.28 5.35
C GLN A 294 7.49 -1.32 4.28
N PHE A 295 8.03 -2.46 4.70
CA PHE A 295 8.28 -3.62 3.87
C PHE A 295 7.53 -4.79 4.49
N CYS A 296 6.55 -5.34 3.79
CA CYS A 296 5.71 -6.42 4.25
C CYS A 296 5.77 -7.58 3.27
N LEU A 297 6.03 -8.79 3.76
CA LEU A 297 6.08 -9.97 2.88
C LEU A 297 7.06 -9.76 1.72
N CYS A 298 8.16 -9.04 1.91
CA CYS A 298 9.08 -8.70 0.83
C CYS A 298 10.31 -9.62 0.85
N PHE A 299 10.79 -10.02 -0.33
CA PHE A 299 12.13 -10.57 -0.52
C PHE A 299 13.13 -9.43 -0.68
N VAL A 300 13.49 -8.79 0.43
CA VAL A 300 14.51 -7.74 0.49
C VAL A 300 15.86 -8.32 0.92
N GLU A 301 16.93 -7.96 0.20
CA GLU A 301 18.29 -8.31 0.61
C GLU A 301 18.84 -7.27 1.60
N GLU A 302 18.57 -6.00 1.33
CA GLU A 302 19.02 -4.87 2.13
C GLU A 302 17.95 -3.79 2.19
N VAL A 303 17.76 -3.21 3.38
CA VAL A 303 17.02 -1.97 3.60
C VAL A 303 17.98 -1.00 4.26
N SER A 304 18.41 0.02 3.52
CA SER A 304 19.37 1.01 3.95
C SER A 304 18.73 2.39 4.03
N VAL A 305 18.72 2.97 5.22
CA VAL A 305 18.35 4.37 5.41
C VAL A 305 19.60 5.21 5.22
N VAL A 306 19.79 5.76 4.02
CA VAL A 306 21.00 6.48 3.65
C VAL A 306 20.94 7.90 4.23
N ASP A 307 19.95 8.67 3.81
CA ASP A 307 19.67 10.01 4.29
C ASP A 307 18.16 10.27 4.28
N ALA A 308 17.52 10.11 5.43
CA ALA A 308 16.08 10.30 5.59
C ALA A 308 15.78 11.05 6.89
N PRO A 309 16.03 12.37 6.93
CA PRO A 309 15.96 13.17 8.17
C PRO A 309 14.57 13.24 8.79
N CYS A 310 13.52 13.10 7.99
CA CYS A 310 12.14 13.13 8.42
C CYS A 310 11.56 11.74 8.74
N LEU A 311 12.32 10.67 8.56
CA LEU A 311 11.83 9.30 8.74
C LEU A 311 11.48 9.07 10.21
N GLU A 312 10.20 8.87 10.50
CA GLU A 312 9.68 8.60 11.83
C GLU A 312 9.56 7.08 12.09
N ARG A 313 9.33 6.29 11.04
CA ARG A 313 8.91 4.88 11.13
C ARG A 313 9.55 4.02 10.06
N LEU A 314 10.11 2.89 10.47
CA LEU A 314 10.62 1.86 9.58
C LEU A 314 10.16 0.47 10.05
N PHE A 315 9.46 -0.25 9.19
CA PHE A 315 8.97 -1.60 9.47
C PHE A 315 9.46 -2.59 8.42
N VAL A 316 10.02 -3.72 8.86
CA VAL A 316 10.45 -4.84 8.00
C VAL A 316 9.78 -6.11 8.51
N TRP A 317 8.61 -6.43 8.00
CA TRP A 317 7.70 -7.43 8.56
C TRP A 317 7.53 -8.65 7.65
N ARG A 318 7.76 -9.85 8.22
CA ARG A 318 7.57 -11.15 7.56
C ARG A 318 8.28 -11.24 6.21
N CYS A 319 9.55 -10.84 6.16
CA CYS A 319 10.37 -10.89 4.96
C CYS A 319 11.16 -12.22 4.93
N PRO A 320 10.80 -13.21 4.10
CA PRO A 320 11.27 -14.60 4.19
C PRO A 320 12.76 -14.84 3.78
N SER A 321 13.57 -13.80 3.66
CA SER A 321 14.99 -13.93 3.27
C SER A 321 15.83 -14.48 4.42
N SER A 322 16.76 -15.39 4.12
CA SER A 322 17.67 -16.01 5.10
C SER A 322 18.57 -15.00 5.84
N SER A 323 18.74 -13.80 5.28
CA SER A 323 19.36 -12.67 5.98
C SER A 323 19.00 -11.35 5.30
N VAL A 324 18.09 -10.58 5.92
CA VAL A 324 17.86 -9.18 5.54
C VAL A 324 18.87 -8.30 6.26
N ARG A 325 19.60 -7.45 5.52
CA ARG A 325 20.45 -6.43 6.12
C ARG A 325 19.66 -5.14 6.32
N VAL A 326 19.60 -4.64 7.55
CA VAL A 326 18.98 -3.35 7.87
C VAL A 326 20.08 -2.36 8.27
N LYS A 327 20.35 -1.37 7.41
CA LYS A 327 21.34 -0.32 7.68
C LYS A 327 20.65 0.97 8.10
N ILE A 328 21.06 1.55 9.22
CA ILE A 328 20.59 2.84 9.71
C ILE A 328 21.73 3.85 9.60
N GLY A 329 21.65 4.72 8.59
CA GLY A 329 22.50 5.88 8.39
C GLY A 329 21.91 7.12 9.06
N HIS A 330 21.66 8.18 8.29
CA HIS A 330 21.15 9.44 8.83
C HIS A 330 19.62 9.45 8.92
N ALA A 331 19.10 9.18 10.13
CA ALA A 331 17.65 9.15 10.43
C ALA A 331 17.32 9.69 11.85
N PRO A 332 17.62 10.97 12.15
CA PRO A 332 17.49 11.55 13.49
C PRO A 332 16.06 11.55 14.08
N GLN A 333 15.02 11.50 13.24
CA GLN A 333 13.62 11.47 13.69
C GLN A 333 13.05 10.06 13.82
N LEU A 334 13.86 9.00 13.63
CA LEU A 334 13.38 7.63 13.65
C LEU A 334 12.94 7.25 15.07
N ARG A 335 11.63 7.19 15.29
CA ARG A 335 10.99 6.92 16.59
C ARG A 335 10.52 5.49 16.72
N MET A 336 10.12 4.87 15.62
CA MET A 336 9.58 3.51 15.62
C MET A 336 10.36 2.65 14.61
N LEU A 337 10.91 1.56 15.11
CA LEU A 337 11.63 0.57 14.32
C LEU A 337 11.08 -0.80 14.68
N GLY A 338 10.62 -1.57 13.70
CA GLY A 338 9.82 -2.74 14.04
C GLY A 338 9.96 -3.95 13.14
N TYR A 339 9.63 -5.08 13.77
CA TYR A 339 9.68 -6.45 13.27
C TYR A 339 11.06 -6.93 12.89
N LEU A 340 12.09 -6.40 13.55
CA LEU A 340 13.41 -6.97 13.39
C LEU A 340 13.43 -8.37 14.00
N GLU A 341 14.13 -9.28 13.35
CA GLU A 341 14.35 -10.65 13.82
C GLU A 341 15.81 -10.79 14.27
N PRO A 342 16.13 -10.58 15.55
CA PRO A 342 17.50 -10.72 16.05
C PRO A 342 18.02 -12.12 15.72
N GLY A 343 19.19 -12.24 15.11
CA GLY A 343 19.76 -13.53 14.71
C GLY A 343 19.46 -13.95 13.27
N VAL A 344 18.42 -13.39 12.65
CA VAL A 344 18.12 -13.54 11.22
C VAL A 344 18.51 -12.26 10.48
N HIS A 345 18.00 -11.11 10.94
CA HIS A 345 18.33 -9.81 10.38
C HIS A 345 19.72 -9.33 10.83
N VAL A 346 20.48 -8.80 9.88
CA VAL A 346 21.78 -8.16 10.14
C VAL A 346 21.54 -6.67 10.33
N LEU A 347 21.61 -6.19 11.57
CA LEU A 347 21.52 -4.78 11.89
C LEU A 347 22.89 -4.12 11.72
N GLU A 348 22.93 -3.00 11.00
CA GLU A 348 24.11 -2.17 10.81
C GLU A 348 23.74 -0.72 11.15
N ILE A 349 24.52 -0.08 12.00
CA ILE A 349 24.30 1.31 12.43
C ILE A 349 25.56 2.10 12.08
N GLY A 350 25.39 3.16 11.29
CA GLY A 350 26.51 3.82 10.63
C GLY A 350 27.30 2.82 9.79
N ASN A 351 28.59 2.64 10.11
CA ASN A 351 29.48 1.69 9.42
C ASN A 351 29.77 0.44 10.28
N THR A 352 28.95 0.14 11.30
CA THR A 352 29.20 -0.96 12.23
C THR A 352 28.09 -2.00 12.17
N VAL A 353 28.46 -3.24 11.82
CA VAL A 353 27.56 -4.40 11.89
C VAL A 353 27.46 -4.86 13.34
N ILE A 354 26.23 -4.93 13.85
CA ILE A 354 25.94 -5.36 15.22
C ILE A 354 26.06 -6.88 15.31
N LYS A 355 27.03 -7.34 16.10
CA LYS A 355 27.26 -8.76 16.42
C LYS A 355 26.93 -9.03 17.89
N SER A 356 26.85 -10.30 18.28
CA SER A 356 26.73 -10.68 19.69
C SER A 356 27.89 -10.09 20.49
N ARG A 357 27.59 -9.54 21.68
CA ARG A 357 28.55 -8.87 22.59
C ARG A 357 29.10 -7.54 22.07
N THR A 358 28.50 -6.95 21.03
CA THR A 358 28.84 -5.58 20.61
C THR A 358 28.61 -4.62 21.77
N LYS A 359 29.61 -3.80 22.09
CA LYS A 359 29.50 -2.77 23.12
C LYS A 359 28.79 -1.54 22.55
N PRO A 360 27.85 -0.93 23.28
CA PRO A 360 27.19 0.29 22.84
C PRO A 360 28.21 1.44 22.79
N SER A 361 28.10 2.26 21.75
CA SER A 361 28.84 3.49 21.56
C SER A 361 27.93 4.51 20.87
N PRO A 362 28.21 5.82 20.93
CA PRO A 362 27.38 6.82 20.23
C PRO A 362 27.23 6.56 18.72
N LYS A 363 28.19 5.87 18.10
CA LYS A 363 28.17 5.51 16.67
C LYS A 363 27.40 4.22 16.36
N THR A 364 27.00 3.47 17.37
CA THR A 364 26.30 2.18 17.26
C THR A 364 24.95 2.19 17.97
N THR A 365 24.48 3.37 18.37
CA THR A 365 23.19 3.55 19.03
C THR A 365 22.30 4.51 18.25
N VAL A 366 21.00 4.24 18.25
CA VAL A 366 19.96 5.08 17.66
C VAL A 366 19.03 5.55 18.79
N PRO A 367 19.41 6.63 19.52
CA PRO A 367 18.69 7.08 20.72
C PRO A 367 17.33 7.72 20.42
N SER A 368 17.01 7.99 19.15
CA SER A 368 15.72 8.53 18.74
C SER A 368 14.59 7.50 18.81
N VAL A 369 14.92 6.20 18.76
CA VAL A 369 13.94 5.11 18.76
C VAL A 369 13.34 4.97 20.16
N ARG A 370 12.02 5.12 20.24
CA ARG A 370 11.21 4.96 21.45
C ARG A 370 10.36 3.70 21.43
N MET A 371 9.96 3.24 20.25
CA MET A 371 9.24 1.98 20.10
C MET A 371 10.06 1.01 19.27
N LEU A 372 10.34 -0.15 19.83
CA LEU A 372 11.04 -1.24 19.16
C LEU A 372 10.12 -2.46 19.10
N ALA A 373 9.83 -2.95 17.90
CA ALA A 373 9.14 -4.23 17.73
C ALA A 373 10.13 -5.29 17.24
N LEU A 374 10.14 -6.45 17.90
CA LEU A 374 10.99 -7.58 17.57
C LEU A 374 10.12 -8.81 17.34
N HIS A 375 10.49 -9.60 16.33
CA HIS A 375 10.01 -10.96 16.17
C HIS A 375 11.10 -11.90 16.68
N LEU A 376 10.75 -12.74 17.65
CA LEU A 376 11.70 -13.55 18.42
C LEU A 376 11.12 -14.94 18.65
N GLN A 377 11.91 -15.95 18.33
CA GLN A 377 11.68 -17.32 18.71
C GLN A 377 12.61 -17.67 19.86
N PHE A 378 12.10 -17.62 21.10
CA PHE A 378 12.90 -17.90 22.32
C PHE A 378 13.53 -19.30 22.35
N ARG A 379 13.06 -20.21 21.50
CA ARG A 379 13.60 -21.56 21.31
C ARG A 379 14.84 -21.61 20.40
N ILE A 380 15.16 -20.51 19.71
CA ILE A 380 16.32 -20.39 18.83
C ILE A 380 17.46 -19.69 19.57
N HIS A 381 18.52 -20.45 19.88
CA HIS A 381 19.64 -19.98 20.69
C HIS A 381 20.32 -18.72 20.10
N ASN A 382 20.51 -18.69 18.78
CA ASN A 382 21.17 -17.57 18.11
C ASN A 382 20.37 -16.26 18.20
N GLU A 383 19.04 -16.33 18.14
CA GLU A 383 18.19 -15.13 18.23
C GLU A 383 18.25 -14.51 19.62
N VAL A 384 18.10 -15.36 20.65
CA VAL A 384 18.18 -14.92 22.05
C VAL A 384 19.56 -14.40 22.39
N LYS A 385 20.63 -15.00 21.85
CA LYS A 385 22.00 -14.53 22.03
C LYS A 385 22.26 -13.15 21.43
N MET A 386 21.54 -12.80 20.36
CA MET A 386 21.65 -11.49 19.68
C MET A 386 20.80 -10.42 20.37
N LEU A 387 19.72 -10.80 21.04
CA LEU A 387 18.75 -9.89 21.64
C LEU A 387 19.38 -8.79 22.53
N PRO A 388 20.28 -9.09 23.50
CA PRO A 388 20.89 -8.04 24.31
C PRO A 388 21.70 -7.03 23.49
N SER A 389 22.30 -7.47 22.38
CA SER A 389 23.10 -6.58 21.52
C SER A 389 22.19 -5.65 20.71
N PHE A 390 21.03 -6.14 20.26
CA PHE A 390 20.00 -5.31 19.62
C PHE A 390 19.43 -4.28 20.59
N LEU A 391 18.99 -4.70 21.79
CA LEU A 391 18.39 -3.79 22.78
C LEU A 391 19.36 -2.68 23.20
N ARG A 392 20.66 -2.99 23.37
CA ARG A 392 21.69 -2.00 23.69
C ARG A 392 21.89 -0.92 22.61
N CYS A 393 21.49 -1.18 21.36
CA CYS A 393 21.53 -0.18 20.29
C CYS A 393 20.45 0.89 20.44
N PHE A 394 19.41 0.66 21.25
CA PHE A 394 18.24 1.54 21.38
C PHE A 394 18.06 1.92 22.86
N PRO A 395 18.85 2.87 23.38
CA PRO A 395 18.92 3.15 24.82
C PRO A 395 17.67 3.84 25.39
N ASN A 396 16.83 4.45 24.56
CA ASN A 396 15.66 5.23 24.98
C ASN A 396 14.33 4.57 24.60
N VAL A 397 14.32 3.23 24.45
CA VAL A 397 13.07 2.50 24.17
C VAL A 397 12.14 2.65 25.37
N GLU A 398 10.96 3.19 25.11
CA GLU A 398 9.83 3.35 26.04
C GLU A 398 8.83 2.20 25.88
N THR A 399 8.73 1.60 24.69
CA THR A 399 7.82 0.49 24.40
C THR A 399 8.54 -0.59 23.60
N LEU A 400 8.63 -1.79 24.18
CA LEU A 400 9.18 -2.98 23.54
C LEU A 400 8.04 -3.95 23.21
N CYS A 401 7.81 -4.20 21.92
CA CYS A 401 6.87 -5.21 21.46
C CYS A 401 7.61 -6.47 21.05
N ILE A 402 7.22 -7.62 21.61
CA ILE A 402 7.78 -8.93 21.23
C ILE A 402 6.68 -9.78 20.64
N GLN A 403 6.87 -10.20 19.38
CA GLN A 403 6.04 -11.20 18.73
C GLN A 403 6.82 -12.53 18.69
N SER A 404 6.17 -13.63 19.08
CA SER A 404 6.75 -14.98 19.05
C SER A 404 5.78 -15.94 18.38
N GLU A 405 6.26 -16.74 17.43
CA GLU A 405 5.50 -17.84 16.84
C GLU A 405 5.79 -19.16 17.57
N LYS A 406 4.80 -20.06 17.65
CA LYS A 406 4.86 -21.31 18.45
C LYS A 406 5.59 -22.48 17.76
N ASN A 407 6.04 -22.33 16.51
CA ASN A 407 6.12 -23.45 15.57
C ASN A 407 7.52 -24.06 15.31
N VAL A 408 8.50 -23.94 16.22
CA VAL A 408 9.83 -24.54 15.99
C VAL A 408 10.31 -25.43 17.15
N GLU A 409 10.93 -26.55 16.79
CA GLU A 409 11.67 -27.42 17.70
C GLU A 409 12.87 -26.68 18.32
N PRO A 410 13.11 -26.82 19.64
CA PRO A 410 14.18 -26.09 20.30
C PRO A 410 15.57 -26.45 19.78
N THR A 411 16.38 -25.45 19.45
CA THR A 411 17.79 -25.63 19.02
C THR A 411 18.78 -25.59 20.20
N GLY A 412 18.28 -25.56 21.44
CA GLY A 412 19.07 -25.71 22.67
C GLY A 412 18.41 -25.08 23.90
N CYS A 413 18.87 -25.45 25.10
CA CYS A 413 18.45 -24.82 26.36
C CYS A 413 19.34 -23.61 26.69
N LEU A 414 18.73 -22.44 26.85
CA LEU A 414 19.37 -21.28 27.45
C LEU A 414 19.32 -21.42 28.98
N ASN A 415 20.46 -21.31 29.63
CA ASN A 415 20.54 -21.32 31.10
C ASN A 415 20.29 -19.90 31.64
N VAL A 416 19.64 -19.79 32.80
CA VAL A 416 19.40 -18.55 33.55
C VAL A 416 20.68 -17.70 33.68
N LYS A 417 21.85 -18.36 33.83
CA LYS A 417 23.17 -17.72 33.86
C LYS A 417 23.45 -16.78 32.67
N PHE A 418 22.92 -17.07 31.48
CA PHE A 418 23.10 -16.20 30.31
C PHE A 418 22.47 -14.82 30.53
N TRP A 419 21.28 -14.77 31.14
CA TRP A 419 20.58 -13.52 31.43
C TRP A 419 21.25 -12.75 32.58
N GLU A 420 21.76 -13.46 33.58
CA GLU A 420 22.58 -12.89 34.65
C GLU A 420 23.87 -12.26 34.09
N GLU A 421 24.56 -12.92 33.16
CA GLU A 421 25.76 -12.42 32.49
C GLU A 421 25.47 -11.25 31.52
N ALA A 422 24.29 -11.21 30.91
CA ALA A 422 23.89 -10.12 30.03
C ALA A 422 23.72 -8.79 30.80
N GLY A 423 23.43 -8.89 32.10
CA GLY A 423 23.23 -7.76 33.01
C GLY A 423 22.00 -6.91 32.68
N PRO A 424 21.65 -5.94 33.55
CA PRO A 424 20.51 -5.06 33.31
C PRO A 424 20.71 -4.22 32.05
N ILE A 425 19.70 -4.21 31.18
CA ILE A 425 19.70 -3.41 29.95
C ILE A 425 18.94 -2.13 30.25
N LYS A 426 19.62 -0.98 30.18
CA LYS A 426 19.08 0.33 30.61
C LYS A 426 17.72 0.72 30.01
N CYS A 427 17.35 0.18 28.85
CA CYS A 427 16.08 0.47 28.17
C CYS A 427 14.94 -0.51 28.53
N VAL A 428 15.17 -1.49 29.40
CA VAL A 428 14.16 -2.41 29.91
C VAL A 428 14.12 -2.22 31.42
N GLN A 429 13.07 -1.57 31.91
CA GLN A 429 12.76 -1.51 33.35
C GLN A 429 11.77 -2.63 33.65
N ASP A 430 12.05 -3.41 34.70
CA ASP A 430 11.23 -4.55 35.15
C ASP A 430 9.83 -4.12 35.64
#